data_AF-A0A356F8I0-F1
#
_entry.id   AF-A0A356F8I0-F1
#
_cell.length_a   1.000
_cell.length_b   1.000
_cell.length_c   1.000
_cell.angle_alpha   90.00
_cell.angle_beta   90.00
_cell.angle_gamma   90.00
#
_symmetry.space_group_name_H-M   'P 1'
#
loop_
_entity.id
_entity.type
_entity.pdbx_description
1 polymer ?
#
loop_
_entity_poly.entity_id
_entity_poly.type
_entity_poly.pdbx_seq_one_letter_code
_entity_poly.pdbx_strand_id
1 'polypeptide(L)'
;MKPLATICILLLCFTAHGGENAAPSSHMVFDDNFDGDILINEVRVPKGGEAMYTYYETLGWRGGAAGYGGIQVHPRAHLYIFSIWDHKKHTAPIKAVHKGPDTITQKFGGEGTGLKSWNFKLGWKPDTWYTL
;
A
#
# COMPACT_ATOMS: atom_id res chain seq x y z
N MET A 1 -59.03 8.71 -22.80
CA MET A 1 -58.65 8.08 -21.52
C MET A 1 -57.28 7.45 -21.71
N LYS A 2 -56.23 7.96 -21.05
CA LYS A 2 -54.87 7.39 -21.13
C LYS A 2 -54.60 6.59 -19.86
N PRO A 3 -54.08 5.35 -19.93
CA PRO A 3 -53.74 4.61 -18.72
C PRO A 3 -52.43 5.15 -18.15
N LEU A 4 -52.46 5.52 -16.87
CA LEU A 4 -51.28 5.91 -16.10
C LEU A 4 -50.55 4.62 -15.68
N ALA A 5 -49.40 4.35 -16.29
CA ALA A 5 -48.56 3.23 -15.89
C ALA A 5 -47.84 3.58 -14.57
N THR A 6 -48.22 2.93 -13.49
CA THR A 6 -47.52 3.02 -12.20
C THR A 6 -46.21 2.23 -12.27
N ILE A 7 -45.09 2.93 -12.33
CA ILE A 7 -43.75 2.34 -12.22
C ILE A 7 -43.46 2.16 -10.73
N CYS A 8 -43.48 0.92 -10.24
CA CYS A 8 -42.92 0.57 -8.93
C CYS A 8 -41.39 0.60 -9.02
N ILE A 9 -40.76 1.58 -8.38
CA ILE A 9 -39.31 1.61 -8.19
C ILE A 9 -38.97 0.69 -7.02
N LEU A 10 -38.39 -0.46 -7.32
CA LEU A 10 -37.83 -1.37 -6.32
C LEU A 10 -36.48 -0.79 -5.87
N LEU A 11 -36.42 -0.23 -4.66
CA LEU A 11 -35.15 0.16 -4.04
C LEU A 11 -34.36 -1.10 -3.68
N LEU A 12 -33.36 -1.43 -4.50
CA LEU A 12 -32.31 -2.39 -4.15
C LEU A 12 -31.37 -1.72 -3.14
N CYS A 13 -31.58 -1.99 -1.85
CA CYS A 13 -30.60 -1.69 -0.82
C CYS A 13 -29.39 -2.61 -1.00
N PHE A 14 -28.38 -2.15 -1.72
CA PHE A 14 -27.07 -2.77 -1.69
C PHE A 14 -26.48 -2.55 -0.29
N THR A 15 -26.16 -3.63 0.41
CA THR A 15 -25.31 -3.57 1.60
C THR A 15 -23.90 -3.21 1.13
N ALA A 16 -23.57 -1.93 1.20
CA ALA A 16 -22.18 -1.50 1.14
C ALA A 16 -21.46 -2.21 2.29
N HIS A 17 -20.61 -3.18 1.98
CA HIS A 17 -19.66 -3.70 2.96
C HIS A 17 -18.78 -2.53 3.36
N GLY A 18 -18.96 -2.02 4.57
CA GLY A 18 -18.17 -0.94 5.10
C GLY A 18 -16.69 -1.32 5.07
N GLY A 19 -15.85 -0.43 4.55
CA GLY A 19 -14.41 -0.48 4.82
C GLY A 19 -14.17 -0.43 6.33
N GLU A 20 -13.00 -0.89 6.78
CA GLU A 20 -12.63 -1.22 8.18
C GLU A 20 -12.64 -0.05 9.19
N ASN A 21 -13.63 0.85 9.18
CA ASN A 21 -13.65 2.10 9.96
C ASN A 21 -12.33 2.89 9.81
N ALA A 22 -11.69 2.80 8.65
CA ALA A 22 -10.46 3.51 8.34
C ALA A 22 -10.77 4.91 7.78
N ALA A 23 -9.94 5.89 8.13
CA ALA A 23 -9.95 7.20 7.48
C ALA A 23 -9.58 7.05 5.99
N PRO A 24 -10.04 7.96 5.10
CA PRO A 24 -9.64 7.94 3.70
C PRO A 24 -8.13 8.09 3.57
N SER A 25 -7.51 7.23 2.76
CA SER A 25 -6.10 7.37 2.39
C SER A 25 -5.91 8.60 1.49
N SER A 26 -4.76 9.25 1.61
CA SER A 26 -4.35 10.37 0.76
C SER A 26 -3.06 10.02 0.06
N HIS A 27 -2.90 10.48 -1.19
CA HIS A 27 -1.74 10.17 -2.02
C HIS A 27 -1.17 11.45 -2.63
N MET A 28 0.15 11.51 -2.71
CA MET A 28 0.89 12.48 -3.51
C MET A 28 1.47 11.73 -4.70
N VAL A 29 1.17 12.20 -5.91
CA VAL A 29 1.70 11.62 -7.15
C VAL A 29 2.65 12.65 -7.75
N PHE A 30 3.92 12.28 -7.82
CA PHE A 30 4.94 13.11 -8.46
C PHE A 30 4.84 12.97 -9.98
N ASP A 31 5.19 14.02 -10.71
CA ASP A 31 5.28 13.99 -12.16
C ASP A 31 6.60 13.32 -12.57
N ASP A 32 6.54 12.02 -12.85
CA ASP A 32 7.66 11.15 -13.24
C ASP A 32 7.63 10.82 -14.74
N ASN A 33 7.32 11.80 -15.59
CA ASN A 33 7.17 11.64 -17.04
C ASN A 33 8.50 11.56 -17.81
N PHE A 34 9.43 10.71 -17.33
CA PHE A 34 10.71 10.40 -17.96
C PHE A 34 11.16 8.99 -17.58
N ASP A 35 12.05 8.39 -18.38
CA ASP A 35 12.61 7.08 -18.07
C ASP A 35 13.59 7.19 -16.89
N GLY A 36 13.40 6.35 -15.87
CA GLY A 36 14.26 6.31 -14.69
C GLY A 36 14.37 4.91 -14.10
N ASP A 37 15.57 4.56 -13.64
CA ASP A 37 15.85 3.25 -13.02
C ASP A 37 15.65 3.28 -11.49
N ILE A 38 15.65 4.48 -10.89
CA ILE A 38 15.66 4.65 -9.44
C ILE A 38 14.67 5.75 -9.04
N LEU A 39 13.79 5.43 -8.10
CA LEU A 39 12.94 6.39 -7.40
C LEU A 39 13.45 6.52 -5.96
N ILE A 40 13.68 7.76 -5.51
CA ILE A 40 14.20 8.06 -4.16
C ILE A 40 13.30 9.11 -3.52
N ASN A 41 12.93 8.91 -2.27
CA ASN A 41 12.27 9.91 -1.45
C ASN A 41 12.93 10.06 -0.09
N GLU A 42 13.10 11.31 0.36
CA GLU A 42 13.43 11.60 1.75
C GLU A 42 12.15 11.91 2.52
N VAL A 43 11.91 11.14 3.58
CA VAL A 43 10.71 11.26 4.40
C VAL A 43 11.05 11.47 5.86
N ARG A 44 10.21 12.24 6.53
CA ARG A 44 10.21 12.39 7.99
C ARG A 44 8.77 12.34 8.46
N VAL A 45 8.50 11.51 9.45
CA VAL A 45 7.23 11.54 10.19
C VAL A 45 7.46 12.41 11.43
N PRO A 46 6.83 13.58 11.55
CA PRO A 46 6.89 14.38 12.77
C PRO A 46 6.27 13.60 13.93
N LYS A 47 6.76 13.76 15.16
CA LYS A 47 6.18 13.05 16.33
C LYS A 47 4.67 13.26 16.49
N GLY A 48 4.15 14.45 16.17
CA GLY A 48 2.71 14.72 16.19
C GLY A 48 1.90 14.08 15.05
N GLY A 49 2.58 13.60 13.99
CA GLY A 49 1.96 12.89 12.87
C GLY A 49 2.04 11.37 12.96
N GLU A 50 2.70 10.84 14.00
CA GLU A 50 2.76 9.41 14.29
C GLU A 50 1.42 8.93 14.84
N ALA A 51 0.83 7.92 14.18
CA ALA A 51 -0.40 7.29 14.64
C ALA A 51 -0.32 5.76 14.51
N MET A 52 -0.84 5.05 15.51
CA MET A 52 -0.87 3.59 15.53
C MET A 52 -1.66 3.06 14.32
N TYR A 53 -1.16 1.98 13.70
CA TYR A 53 -1.70 1.36 12.49
C TYR A 53 -1.52 2.15 11.18
N THR A 54 -0.87 3.31 11.22
CA THR A 54 -0.64 4.10 10.00
C THR A 54 0.52 3.53 9.18
N TYR A 55 0.25 3.34 7.89
CA TYR A 55 1.27 3.11 6.87
C TYR A 55 1.55 4.40 6.12
N TYR A 56 2.83 4.81 6.10
CA TYR A 56 3.32 5.90 5.28
C TYR A 56 4.00 5.26 4.06
N GLU A 57 3.26 5.18 2.96
CA GLU A 57 3.83 4.77 1.67
C GLU A 57 4.76 5.88 1.18
N THR A 58 6.04 5.56 1.03
CA THR A 58 7.08 6.53 0.65
C THR A 58 7.50 6.33 -0.79
N LEU A 59 7.31 5.12 -1.32
CA LEU A 59 7.62 4.72 -2.68
C LEU A 59 6.43 3.95 -3.23
N GLY A 60 5.86 4.39 -4.34
CA GLY A 60 4.79 3.69 -5.03
C GLY A 60 5.05 3.72 -6.52
N TRP A 61 4.86 2.59 -7.20
CA TRP A 61 5.04 2.53 -8.66
C TRP A 61 3.98 1.66 -9.31
N ARG A 62 3.73 1.94 -10.59
CA ARG A 62 2.74 1.28 -11.43
C ARG A 62 3.37 0.95 -12.79
N GLY A 63 2.70 0.13 -13.59
CA GLY A 63 3.15 -0.24 -14.93
C GLY A 63 3.28 -1.76 -15.11
N GLY A 64 4.36 -2.21 -15.76
CA GLY A 64 4.61 -3.63 -16.04
C GLY A 64 4.79 -4.49 -14.78
N ALA A 65 5.28 -3.89 -13.70
CA ALA A 65 5.20 -4.41 -12.34
C ALA A 65 4.69 -3.29 -11.43
N ALA A 66 3.88 -3.62 -10.44
CA ALA A 66 3.35 -2.66 -9.48
C ALA A 66 3.74 -3.06 -8.07
N GLY A 67 3.93 -2.07 -7.22
CA GLY A 67 4.32 -2.30 -5.85
C GLY A 67 4.41 -1.02 -5.04
N TYR A 68 4.76 -1.20 -3.78
CA TYR A 68 4.89 -0.14 -2.81
C TYR A 68 6.04 -0.43 -1.85
N GLY A 69 6.58 0.63 -1.26
CA GLY A 69 7.56 0.61 -0.19
C GLY A 69 7.34 1.76 0.78
N GLY A 70 7.68 1.54 2.04
CA GLY A 70 7.52 2.58 3.04
C GLY A 70 7.75 2.11 4.46
N ILE A 71 7.22 2.91 5.38
CA ILE A 71 7.38 2.74 6.82
C ILE A 71 6.02 2.68 7.51
N GLN A 72 5.90 1.86 8.55
CA GLN A 72 4.62 1.65 9.24
C GLN A 72 4.78 1.72 10.76
N VAL A 73 3.76 2.27 11.43
CA VAL A 73 3.55 2.12 12.87
C VAL A 73 2.72 0.86 13.09
N HIS A 74 3.37 -0.21 13.57
CA HIS A 74 2.71 -1.49 13.83
C HIS A 74 2.72 -1.78 15.33
N PRO A 75 1.72 -2.49 15.90
CA PRO A 75 1.65 -2.84 17.33
C PRO A 75 2.87 -3.56 17.92
N ARG A 76 3.77 -4.06 17.07
CA ARG A 76 4.97 -4.82 17.47
C ARG A 76 6.20 -3.93 17.56
N ALA A 77 6.35 -3.04 16.58
CA ALA A 77 7.42 -2.06 16.43
C ALA A 77 7.19 -1.26 15.14
N HIS A 78 7.97 -0.22 14.96
CA HIS A 78 8.13 0.44 13.66
C HIS A 78 8.83 -0.49 12.67
N LEU A 79 8.30 -0.58 11.45
CA LEU A 79 8.84 -1.49 10.44
C LEU A 79 9.00 -0.79 9.10
N TYR A 80 9.94 -1.30 8.30
CA TYR A 80 10.01 -1.07 6.87
C TYR A 80 9.29 -2.20 6.15
N ILE A 81 8.53 -1.88 5.11
CA ILE A 81 7.84 -2.83 4.25
C ILE A 81 8.09 -2.49 2.79
N PHE A 82 8.19 -3.53 1.96
CA PHE A 82 8.29 -3.42 0.51
C PHE A 82 7.56 -4.60 -0.13
N SER A 83 6.65 -4.32 -1.06
CA SER A 83 5.78 -5.32 -1.68
C SER A 83 5.75 -5.17 -3.19
N ILE A 84 5.69 -6.31 -3.87
CA ILE A 84 5.49 -6.40 -5.32
C ILE A 84 4.29 -7.32 -5.55
N TRP A 85 3.30 -6.87 -6.31
CA TRP A 85 2.17 -7.71 -6.73
C TRP A 85 2.58 -8.72 -7.81
N ASP A 86 1.98 -9.91 -7.77
CA ASP A 86 2.05 -10.86 -8.86
C ASP A 86 1.46 -10.25 -10.14
N HIS A 87 2.14 -10.43 -11.26
CA HIS A 87 1.67 -9.91 -12.54
C HIS A 87 0.76 -10.93 -13.25
N LYS A 88 -0.41 -10.49 -13.73
CA LYS A 88 -1.42 -11.38 -14.34
C LYS A 88 -0.91 -12.17 -15.56
N LYS A 89 0.04 -11.61 -16.31
CA LYS A 89 0.62 -12.26 -17.51
C LYS A 89 1.90 -13.05 -17.24
N HIS A 90 2.38 -13.09 -16.00
CA HIS A 90 3.63 -13.76 -15.64
C HIS A 90 3.42 -14.67 -14.44
N THR A 91 3.54 -15.98 -14.66
CA THR A 91 3.21 -17.00 -13.66
C THR A 91 4.38 -17.45 -12.81
N ALA A 92 5.62 -17.07 -13.17
CA ALA A 92 6.77 -17.41 -12.35
C ALA A 92 6.70 -16.62 -11.03
N PRO A 93 6.99 -17.27 -9.89
CA PRO A 93 6.90 -16.63 -8.59
C PRO A 93 7.96 -15.54 -8.45
N ILE A 94 7.58 -14.44 -7.81
CA ILE A 94 8.54 -13.39 -7.40
C ILE A 94 9.51 -14.00 -6.38
N LYS A 95 10.81 -13.77 -6.56
CA LYS A 95 11.87 -14.23 -5.67
C LYS A 95 12.62 -13.04 -5.11
N ALA A 96 12.88 -13.05 -3.80
CA ALA A 96 13.80 -12.10 -3.18
C ALA A 96 15.23 -12.53 -3.51
N VAL A 97 15.85 -11.87 -4.49
CA VAL A 97 17.24 -12.13 -4.91
C VAL A 97 18.26 -11.66 -3.89
N HIS A 98 17.93 -10.62 -3.13
CA HIS A 98 18.73 -10.07 -2.05
C HIS A 98 17.85 -9.75 -0.85
N LYS A 99 18.42 -9.91 0.35
CA LYS A 99 17.77 -9.60 1.62
C LYS A 99 18.79 -9.02 2.59
N GLY A 100 18.44 -7.89 3.20
CA GLY A 100 19.19 -7.38 4.34
C GLY A 100 19.05 -8.30 5.57
N PRO A 101 19.93 -8.15 6.57
CA PRO A 101 19.79 -8.84 7.86
C PRO A 101 18.40 -8.63 8.46
N ASP A 102 17.86 -9.69 9.07
CA ASP A 102 16.55 -9.72 9.75
C ASP A 102 15.32 -9.44 8.88
N THR A 103 15.49 -9.22 7.58
CA THR A 103 14.37 -9.03 6.66
C THR A 103 13.67 -10.37 6.39
N ILE A 104 12.37 -10.41 6.67
CA ILE A 104 11.52 -11.56 6.36
C ILE A 104 10.86 -11.32 5.01
N THR A 105 10.73 -12.37 4.20
CA THR A 105 10.09 -12.34 2.89
C THR A 105 9.01 -13.40 2.84
N GLN A 106 7.79 -13.03 2.46
CA GLN A 106 6.65 -13.94 2.46
C GLN A 106 5.60 -13.50 1.44
N LYS A 107 4.74 -14.44 1.05
CA LYS A 107 3.59 -14.10 0.21
C LYS A 107 2.59 -13.23 0.96
N PHE A 108 1.84 -12.41 0.25
CA PHE A 108 0.67 -11.70 0.76
C PHE A 108 -0.60 -12.01 -0.07
N GLY A 109 -1.76 -11.66 0.48
CA GLY A 109 -3.10 -11.98 -0.03
C GLY A 109 -4.14 -10.95 0.45
N GLY A 110 -5.41 -11.11 0.05
CA GLY A 110 -6.55 -10.28 0.51
C GLY A 110 -6.78 -9.00 -0.31
N GLU A 111 -5.72 -8.46 -0.91
CA GLU A 111 -5.70 -7.26 -1.76
C GLU A 111 -5.12 -7.55 -3.15
N GLY A 112 -5.27 -8.79 -3.62
CA GLY A 112 -4.41 -9.40 -4.62
C GLY A 112 -3.31 -10.25 -3.98
N THR A 113 -2.39 -10.79 -4.79
CA THR A 113 -1.28 -11.62 -4.29
C THR A 113 0.05 -11.04 -4.71
N GLY A 114 1.11 -11.44 -4.01
CA GLY A 114 2.47 -11.06 -4.36
C GLY A 114 3.47 -11.49 -3.31
N LEU A 115 4.65 -10.90 -3.37
CA LEU A 115 5.71 -11.07 -2.39
C LEU A 115 5.93 -9.76 -1.64
N LYS A 116 5.97 -9.84 -0.31
CA LYS A 116 6.40 -8.73 0.54
C LYS A 116 7.66 -9.07 1.29
N SER A 117 8.43 -8.04 1.58
CA SER A 117 9.49 -8.04 2.57
C SER A 117 9.14 -7.06 3.68
N TRP A 118 9.52 -7.38 4.90
CA TRP A 118 9.31 -6.52 6.06
C TRP A 118 10.41 -6.72 7.10
N ASN A 119 10.76 -5.65 7.80
CA ASN A 119 11.83 -5.65 8.79
C ASN A 119 11.46 -4.80 10.02
N PHE A 120 11.27 -5.49 11.14
CA PHE A 120 10.98 -4.88 12.45
C PHE A 120 12.25 -4.54 13.25
N LYS A 121 13.40 -5.11 12.88
CA LYS A 121 14.68 -4.89 13.58
C LYS A 121 15.39 -3.64 13.09
N LEU A 122 15.26 -3.34 11.80
CA LEU A 122 15.77 -2.11 11.20
C LEU A 122 15.13 -0.90 11.89
N GLY A 123 13.79 -0.86 11.94
CA GLY A 123 13.00 0.11 12.70
C GLY A 123 13.23 1.58 12.32
N TRP A 124 12.29 2.45 12.65
CA TRP A 124 12.43 3.88 12.41
C TRP A 124 11.95 4.68 13.63
N LYS A 125 12.27 5.98 13.67
CA LYS A 125 11.89 6.88 14.77
C LYS A 125 11.25 8.14 14.20
N PRO A 126 10.23 8.70 14.87
CA PRO A 126 9.74 10.03 14.53
C PRO A 126 10.85 11.08 14.59
N ASP A 127 10.60 12.19 13.90
CA ASP A 127 11.53 13.33 13.81
C ASP A 127 12.91 12.99 13.23
N THR A 128 13.04 11.87 12.52
CA THR A 128 14.24 11.46 11.78
C THR A 128 13.95 11.44 10.29
N TRP A 129 14.89 11.94 9.48
CA TRP A 129 14.83 11.83 8.03
C TRP A 129 15.37 10.48 7.58
N TYR A 130 14.65 9.82 6.68
CA TYR A 130 15.03 8.57 6.06
C TYR A 130 14.98 8.71 4.55
N THR A 131 16.02 8.24 3.89
CA THR A 131 16.06 8.06 2.43
C THR A 131 15.56 6.65 2.12
N LEU A 132 14.48 6.55 1.34
CA LEU A 132 13.97 5.30 0.81
C LEU A 132 14.07 5.30 -0.71
#